data_AF-A0A4X2KJJ9-F1
#
_entry.id   AF-A0A4X2KJJ9-F1
#
_cell.length_a   1.000
_cell.length_b   1.000
_cell.length_c   1.000
_cell.angle_alpha   90.00
_cell.angle_beta   90.00
_cell.angle_gamma   90.00
#
_symmetry.space_group_name_H-M   'P 1'
#
loop_
_entity.id
_entity.type
_entity.pdbx_description
1 polymer ?
#
loop_
_entity_poly.entity_id
_entity_poly.type
_entity_poly.pdbx_seq_one_letter_code
_entity_poly.pdbx_strand_id
1 'polypeptide(L)'
;MCSQYCISLADVKKAHSNIEDLVHITPILTSSILNQLAGRKLFFKCELFQKTGSFKIRGALNAIQGLTFSPSDGKKPKAVVTHSSGNHGQALSYAAKLKGIPAYIVVPRTAPSCKKSAIQGYGATIIDCEPSDESRTTVAARIVKQTEGTMVHPNQCPAVMAGQGTIALEVLEQVPAVDALVVPVGGGGMISGIAVTVKALRPEVKVYAAEPCNADDCFQSKLKGELTPNPSPPVTIADGVKSSIGPNTWPIIRDLVDEVFTVTEDEIKGHQGPRNGPGAQHPPLAAADLQCAGSTEARPGSAGNHNGRSSPLWISRAPGYQGVSSPPYSALTSARSGKKTCCQR
;
A
#
# COMPACT_ATOMS: atom_id res chain seq x y z
N MET A 1 -5.54 10.29 29.76
CA MET A 1 -4.51 9.30 29.38
C MET A 1 -3.91 9.77 28.06
N CYS A 2 -2.61 10.09 28.02
CA CYS A 2 -1.95 10.43 26.75
C CYS A 2 -1.94 9.16 25.89
N SER A 3 -2.50 9.18 24.69
CA SER A 3 -2.49 7.99 23.83
C SER A 3 -1.05 7.63 23.49
N GLN A 4 -0.70 6.35 23.56
CA GLN A 4 0.65 5.83 23.27
C GLN A 4 1.13 6.19 21.85
N TYR A 5 0.21 6.46 20.93
CA TYR A 5 0.48 6.83 19.55
C TYR A 5 -0.26 8.12 19.15
N CYS A 6 0.13 8.70 18.00
CA CYS A 6 -0.50 9.90 17.45
C CYS A 6 -1.91 9.69 16.87
N ILE A 7 -2.37 8.44 16.75
CA ILE A 7 -3.72 8.06 16.35
C ILE A 7 -4.21 6.86 17.17
N SER A 8 -5.53 6.73 17.29
CA SER A 8 -6.22 5.62 17.97
C SER A 8 -7.33 5.02 17.08
N LEU A 9 -7.93 3.91 17.51
CA LEU A 9 -9.12 3.36 16.83
C LEU A 9 -10.27 4.37 16.77
N ALA A 10 -10.43 5.23 17.79
CA ALA A 10 -11.46 6.26 17.79
C ALA A 10 -11.25 7.28 16.65
N ASP A 11 -10.00 7.66 16.38
CA ASP A 11 -9.67 8.55 15.26
C ASP A 11 -9.97 7.90 13.91
N VAL A 12 -9.72 6.59 13.77
CA VAL A 12 -10.04 5.85 12.55
C VAL A 12 -11.55 5.73 12.35
N LYS A 13 -12.32 5.41 13.40
CA LYS A 13 -13.79 5.38 13.34
C LYS A 13 -14.37 6.75 12.98
N LYS A 14 -13.86 7.82 13.59
CA LYS A 14 -14.21 9.20 13.24
C LYS A 14 -13.87 9.51 11.78
N ALA A 15 -12.69 9.08 11.32
CA ALA A 15 -12.29 9.26 9.94
C ALA A 15 -13.22 8.52 8.97
N HIS A 16 -13.69 7.32 9.32
CA HIS A 16 -14.66 6.57 8.53
C HIS A 16 -15.97 7.34 8.37
N SER A 17 -16.58 7.79 9.47
CA SER A 17 -17.81 8.60 9.43
C SER A 17 -17.64 9.91 8.68
N ASN A 18 -16.46 10.53 8.74
CA ASN A 18 -16.20 11.74 7.95
C ASN A 18 -16.26 11.44 6.45
N ILE A 19 -15.70 10.31 5.99
CA ILE A 19 -15.44 10.08 4.56
C ILE A 19 -16.39 9.10 3.87
N GLU A 20 -17.22 8.37 4.60
CA GLU A 20 -18.02 7.25 4.07
C GLU A 20 -18.87 7.63 2.85
N ASP A 21 -19.53 8.79 2.86
CA ASP A 21 -20.33 9.28 1.73
C ASP A 21 -19.50 9.80 0.55
N LEU A 22 -18.19 9.95 0.73
CA LEU A 22 -17.29 10.58 -0.23
C LEU A 22 -16.29 9.61 -0.85
N VAL A 23 -16.17 8.38 -0.36
CA VAL A 23 -15.27 7.35 -0.90
C VAL A 23 -16.06 6.14 -1.37
N HIS A 24 -15.46 5.31 -2.22
CA HIS A 24 -16.04 4.02 -2.56
C HIS A 24 -15.77 3.02 -1.42
N ILE A 25 -16.76 2.22 -1.05
CA ILE A 25 -16.52 0.94 -0.38
C ILE A 25 -15.99 -0.02 -1.44
N THR A 26 -14.66 -0.13 -1.53
CA THR A 26 -14.03 -0.88 -2.63
C THR A 26 -14.24 -2.38 -2.46
N PRO A 27 -14.36 -3.14 -3.57
CA PRO A 27 -14.61 -4.57 -3.49
C PRO A 27 -13.40 -5.34 -2.97
N ILE A 28 -13.67 -6.54 -2.45
CA ILE A 28 -12.69 -7.60 -2.26
C ILE A 28 -12.81 -8.57 -3.43
N LEU A 29 -11.76 -8.69 -4.24
CA LEU A 29 -11.70 -9.69 -5.31
C LEU A 29 -10.87 -10.90 -4.88
N THR A 30 -11.02 -12.02 -5.58
CA THR A 30 -10.25 -13.25 -5.37
C THR A 30 -9.74 -13.79 -6.70
N SER A 31 -8.79 -14.72 -6.66
CA SER A 31 -8.27 -15.36 -7.86
C SER A 31 -7.89 -16.81 -7.55
N SER A 32 -8.54 -17.76 -8.24
CA SER A 32 -8.31 -19.19 -8.03
C SER A 32 -6.88 -19.62 -8.35
N ILE A 33 -6.33 -19.12 -9.46
CA ILE A 33 -4.94 -19.42 -9.86
C ILE A 33 -3.94 -18.88 -8.83
N LEU A 34 -4.20 -17.70 -8.28
CA LEU A 34 -3.30 -17.11 -7.30
C LEU A 34 -3.43 -17.77 -5.93
N ASN A 35 -4.63 -18.25 -5.57
CA ASN A 35 -4.81 -19.07 -4.38
C ASN A 35 -4.02 -20.38 -4.47
N GLN A 36 -4.03 -21.02 -5.64
CA GLN A 36 -3.27 -22.25 -5.89
C GLN A 36 -1.77 -22.01 -5.79
N LEU A 37 -1.26 -20.96 -6.43
CA LEU A 37 0.16 -20.59 -6.34
C LEU A 37 0.57 -20.29 -4.90
N ALA A 38 -0.31 -19.64 -4.14
CA ALA A 38 -0.07 -19.27 -2.75
C ALA A 38 -0.17 -20.42 -1.75
N GLY A 39 -0.91 -21.47 -2.08
CA GLY A 39 -1.40 -22.41 -1.07
C GLY A 39 -2.23 -21.71 0.03
N ARG A 40 -2.87 -20.57 -0.29
CA ARG A 40 -3.68 -19.75 0.64
C ARG A 40 -4.90 -19.16 -0.06
N LYS A 41 -5.93 -18.81 0.70
CA LYS A 41 -7.05 -18.01 0.20
C LYS A 41 -6.67 -16.54 0.22
N LEU A 42 -6.55 -15.93 -0.94
CA LEU A 42 -6.17 -14.54 -1.09
C LEU A 42 -7.38 -13.67 -1.40
N PHE A 43 -7.40 -12.50 -0.76
CA PHE A 43 -8.43 -11.48 -0.86
C PHE A 43 -7.77 -10.15 -1.21
N PHE A 44 -8.17 -9.54 -2.32
CA PHE A 44 -7.59 -8.30 -2.81
C PHE A 44 -8.52 -7.14 -2.51
N LYS A 45 -8.16 -6.32 -1.52
CA LYS A 45 -8.85 -5.05 -1.25
C LYS A 45 -8.50 -4.04 -2.34
N CYS A 46 -9.45 -3.82 -3.25
CA CYS A 46 -9.20 -3.14 -4.52
C CYS A 46 -9.20 -1.60 -4.41
N GLU A 47 -8.26 -1.03 -3.64
CA GLU A 47 -8.08 0.42 -3.52
C GLU A 47 -7.60 1.10 -4.82
N LEU A 48 -7.24 0.33 -5.86
CA LEU A 48 -7.04 0.87 -7.22
C LEU A 48 -8.33 1.40 -7.86
N PHE A 49 -9.51 0.96 -7.40
CA PHE A 49 -10.82 1.45 -7.85
C PHE A 49 -11.34 2.61 -6.99
N GLN A 50 -10.55 3.06 -6.02
CA GLN A 50 -10.91 4.20 -5.22
C GLN A 50 -10.81 5.49 -6.06
N LYS A 51 -11.55 6.54 -5.68
CA LYS A 51 -11.44 7.87 -6.30
C LYS A 51 -9.98 8.31 -6.35
N THR A 52 -9.57 8.94 -7.45
CA THR A 52 -8.18 9.30 -7.76
C THR A 52 -7.21 8.13 -7.97
N GLY A 53 -7.72 6.90 -8.04
CA GLY A 53 -6.96 5.70 -8.43
C GLY A 53 -6.10 5.09 -7.32
N SER A 54 -6.28 5.50 -6.06
CA SER A 54 -5.58 4.90 -4.92
C SER A 54 -6.27 5.17 -3.58
N PHE A 55 -5.84 4.47 -2.54
CA PHE A 55 -6.31 4.65 -1.18
C PHE A 55 -6.09 6.05 -0.58
N LYS A 56 -5.18 6.85 -1.15
CA LYS A 56 -4.74 8.14 -0.57
C LYS A 56 -5.88 9.13 -0.37
N ILE A 57 -6.97 8.99 -1.15
CA ILE A 57 -8.13 9.87 -1.02
C ILE A 57 -8.80 9.79 0.35
N ARG A 58 -8.71 8.63 1.02
CA ARG A 58 -9.33 8.44 2.35
C ARG A 58 -8.72 9.41 3.36
N GLY A 59 -7.40 9.37 3.52
CA GLY A 59 -6.67 10.28 4.39
C GLY A 59 -6.69 11.74 3.92
N ALA A 60 -6.67 12.00 2.61
CA ALA A 60 -6.77 13.36 2.09
C ALA A 60 -8.13 14.00 2.42
N LEU A 61 -9.24 13.29 2.19
CA LEU A 61 -10.58 13.75 2.56
C LEU A 61 -10.72 13.93 4.06
N ASN A 62 -10.24 12.97 4.87
CA ASN A 62 -10.33 13.09 6.33
C ASN A 62 -9.55 14.31 6.84
N ALA A 63 -8.34 14.54 6.33
CA ALA A 63 -7.54 15.71 6.69
C ALA A 63 -8.23 17.02 6.28
N ILE A 64 -8.73 17.11 5.04
CA ILE A 64 -9.46 18.29 4.57
C ILE A 64 -10.72 18.55 5.40
N GLN A 65 -11.48 17.52 5.73
CA GLN A 65 -12.66 17.66 6.58
C GLN A 65 -12.32 18.14 7.98
N GLY A 66 -11.29 17.55 8.60
CA GLY A 66 -10.79 17.99 9.90
C GLY A 66 -10.40 19.48 9.91
N LEU A 67 -9.78 19.97 8.84
CA LEU A 67 -9.42 21.38 8.70
C LEU A 67 -10.64 22.29 8.49
N THR A 68 -11.71 21.80 7.86
CA THR A 68 -12.92 22.60 7.64
C THR A 68 -13.89 22.61 8.82
N PHE A 69 -13.86 21.59 9.67
CA PHE A 69 -14.77 21.44 10.81
C PHE A 69 -14.12 21.80 12.16
N SER A 70 -12.83 22.13 12.22
CA SER A 70 -12.20 22.57 13.47
C SER A 70 -12.68 23.98 13.85
N PRO A 71 -13.32 24.17 15.02
CA PRO A 71 -14.36 25.21 15.19
C PRO A 71 -13.88 26.54 15.78
N SER A 72 -12.58 26.78 15.99
CA SER A 72 -12.17 27.97 16.74
C SER A 72 -12.57 29.27 16.03
N ASP A 73 -12.66 29.26 14.69
CA ASP A 73 -12.84 30.48 13.90
C ASP A 73 -13.89 30.36 12.77
N GLY A 74 -14.41 29.16 12.50
CA GLY A 74 -15.32 28.90 11.37
C GLY A 74 -14.73 29.15 9.97
N LYS A 75 -13.41 29.40 9.88
CA LYS A 75 -12.73 29.74 8.62
C LYS A 75 -12.10 28.51 7.99
N LYS A 76 -12.40 28.29 6.71
CA LYS A 76 -11.68 27.34 5.86
C LYS A 76 -10.19 27.72 5.81
N PRO A 77 -9.26 26.74 5.68
CA PRO A 77 -7.86 27.05 5.47
C PRO A 77 -7.68 27.88 4.19
N LYS A 78 -6.77 28.87 4.21
CA LYS A 78 -6.48 29.73 3.05
C LYS A 78 -5.96 28.93 1.85
N ALA A 79 -5.17 27.90 2.13
CA ALA A 79 -4.70 26.93 1.17
C ALA A 79 -4.29 25.64 1.87
N VAL A 80 -4.12 24.57 1.10
CA VAL A 80 -3.41 23.36 1.55
C VAL A 80 -2.17 23.13 0.72
N VAL A 81 -1.12 22.65 1.38
CA VAL A 81 0.19 22.42 0.78
C VAL A 81 0.61 20.97 1.06
N THR A 82 1.25 20.32 0.11
CA THR A 82 1.92 19.03 0.33
C THR A 82 3.12 18.87 -0.59
N HIS A 83 3.95 17.85 -0.35
CA HIS A 83 4.94 17.36 -1.30
C HIS A 83 4.57 15.97 -1.79
N SER A 84 4.12 15.84 -3.03
CA SER A 84 3.87 14.52 -3.64
C SER A 84 3.72 14.65 -5.15
N SER A 85 4.60 13.97 -5.88
CA SER A 85 4.50 13.80 -7.33
C SER A 85 3.46 12.77 -7.77
N GLY A 86 2.71 12.14 -6.85
CA GLY A 86 1.91 10.97 -7.18
C GLY A 86 0.57 10.94 -6.47
N ASN A 87 0.24 9.76 -5.95
CA ASN A 87 -1.11 9.43 -5.48
C ASN A 87 -1.64 10.40 -4.41
N HIS A 88 -0.79 10.90 -3.49
CA HIS A 88 -1.24 11.84 -2.46
C HIS A 88 -1.50 13.24 -3.04
N GLY A 89 -0.68 13.68 -4.00
CA GLY A 89 -0.88 14.97 -4.69
C GLY A 89 -2.23 15.01 -5.39
N GLN A 90 -2.58 13.96 -6.13
CA GLN A 90 -3.89 13.84 -6.78
C GLN A 90 -5.05 13.79 -5.78
N ALA A 91 -4.93 12.95 -4.74
CA ALA A 91 -5.92 12.81 -3.69
C ALA A 91 -6.20 14.14 -2.96
N LEU A 92 -5.15 14.86 -2.55
CA LEU A 92 -5.28 16.15 -1.88
C LEU A 92 -5.86 17.22 -2.80
N SER A 93 -5.44 17.26 -4.06
CA SER A 93 -5.97 18.19 -5.07
C SER A 93 -7.47 18.00 -5.25
N TYR A 94 -7.92 16.75 -5.43
CA TYR A 94 -9.33 16.42 -5.57
C TYR A 94 -10.12 16.75 -4.29
N ALA A 95 -9.60 16.37 -3.11
CA ALA A 95 -10.24 16.65 -1.83
C ALA A 95 -10.39 18.17 -1.56
N ALA A 96 -9.35 18.96 -1.87
CA ALA A 96 -9.39 20.41 -1.73
C ALA A 96 -10.38 21.07 -2.69
N LYS A 97 -10.42 20.59 -3.95
CA LYS A 97 -11.38 21.04 -4.96
C LYS A 97 -12.83 20.89 -4.49
N LEU A 98 -13.18 19.76 -3.88
CA LEU A 98 -14.53 19.51 -3.35
C LEU A 98 -14.97 20.52 -2.26
N LYS A 99 -14.01 21.14 -1.55
CA LYS A 99 -14.29 22.13 -0.50
C LYS A 99 -14.01 23.57 -0.94
N GLY A 100 -13.57 23.78 -2.19
CA GLY A 100 -13.17 25.09 -2.70
C GLY A 100 -11.93 25.65 -2.01
N ILE A 101 -10.98 24.80 -1.63
CA ILE A 101 -9.72 25.19 -0.98
C ILE A 101 -8.60 25.18 -2.03
N PRO A 102 -7.80 26.25 -2.18
CA PRO A 102 -6.62 26.24 -3.02
C PRO A 102 -5.61 25.15 -2.61
N ALA A 103 -5.10 24.39 -3.56
CA ALA A 103 -4.11 23.33 -3.32
C ALA A 103 -2.81 23.61 -4.04
N TYR A 104 -1.70 23.55 -3.32
CA TYR A 104 -0.34 23.70 -3.85
C TYR A 104 0.44 22.40 -3.63
N ILE A 105 0.86 21.77 -4.72
CA ILE A 105 1.51 20.47 -4.69
C ILE A 105 2.97 20.64 -5.12
N VAL A 106 3.89 20.39 -4.19
CA VAL A 106 5.33 20.37 -4.46
C VAL A 106 5.69 19.04 -5.12
N VAL A 107 6.26 19.11 -6.33
CA VAL A 107 6.49 17.97 -7.21
C VAL A 107 7.92 18.02 -7.75
N PRO A 108 8.72 16.94 -7.63
CA PRO A 108 10.01 16.86 -8.32
C PRO A 108 9.92 17.12 -9.82
N ARG A 109 10.87 17.87 -10.37
CA ARG A 109 10.93 18.16 -11.82
C ARG A 109 10.90 16.90 -12.68
N THR A 110 11.51 15.81 -12.20
CA THR A 110 11.62 14.50 -12.85
C THR A 110 10.37 13.62 -12.72
N ALA A 111 9.31 14.09 -12.05
CA ALA A 111 8.08 13.31 -11.89
C ALA A 111 7.41 12.99 -13.24
N PRO A 112 6.82 11.80 -13.41
CA PRO A 112 6.11 11.42 -14.64
C PRO A 112 5.03 12.43 -15.04
N SER A 113 5.01 12.79 -16.33
CA SER A 113 4.08 13.79 -16.88
C SER A 113 2.62 13.45 -16.60
N CYS A 114 2.23 12.18 -16.71
CA CYS A 114 0.87 11.73 -16.42
C CYS A 114 0.41 12.09 -14.99
N LYS A 115 1.31 12.04 -14.00
CA LYS A 115 1.00 12.40 -12.61
C LYS A 115 0.90 13.91 -12.42
N LYS A 116 1.76 14.70 -13.09
CA LYS A 116 1.63 16.17 -13.12
C LYS A 116 0.31 16.60 -13.77
N SER A 117 -0.03 16.03 -14.91
CA SER A 117 -1.29 16.32 -15.61
C SER A 117 -2.52 15.97 -14.77
N ALA A 118 -2.51 14.85 -14.04
CA ALA A 118 -3.61 14.49 -13.16
C ALA A 118 -3.79 15.51 -12.00
N ILE A 119 -2.69 15.97 -11.39
CA ILE A 119 -2.73 17.01 -10.35
C ILE A 119 -3.33 18.32 -10.90
N GLN A 120 -2.87 18.75 -12.08
CA GLN A 120 -3.38 19.95 -12.75
C GLN A 120 -4.85 19.80 -13.16
N GLY A 121 -5.27 18.61 -13.61
CA GLY A 121 -6.67 18.32 -13.95
C GLY A 121 -7.63 18.45 -12.76
N TYR A 122 -7.14 18.27 -11.54
CA TYR A 122 -7.88 18.55 -10.31
C TYR A 122 -7.80 20.01 -9.84
N GLY A 123 -7.19 20.90 -10.61
CA GLY A 123 -7.16 22.34 -10.35
C GLY A 123 -6.13 22.80 -9.32
N ALA A 124 -5.14 21.96 -9.00
CA ALA A 124 -4.07 22.34 -8.08
C ALA A 124 -2.90 23.03 -8.79
N THR A 125 -2.23 23.91 -8.07
CA THR A 125 -1.01 24.58 -8.52
C THR A 125 0.19 23.69 -8.25
N ILE A 126 0.91 23.31 -9.30
CA ILE A 126 2.17 22.55 -9.18
C ILE A 126 3.32 23.52 -8.88
N ILE A 127 4.13 23.17 -7.89
CA ILE A 127 5.38 23.86 -7.55
C ILE A 127 6.53 22.87 -7.77
N ASP A 128 7.37 23.12 -8.76
CA ASP A 128 8.50 22.23 -9.04
C ASP A 128 9.59 22.33 -7.94
N CYS A 129 10.22 21.19 -7.65
CA CYS A 129 11.40 21.09 -6.77
C CYS A 129 12.45 20.13 -7.34
N GLU A 130 13.63 20.09 -6.73
CA GLU A 130 14.63 19.07 -7.05
C GLU A 130 14.21 17.69 -6.52
N PRO A 131 14.66 16.58 -7.11
CA PRO A 131 14.27 15.22 -6.72
C PRO A 131 14.99 14.73 -5.45
N SER A 132 14.93 15.51 -4.38
CA SER A 132 15.43 15.15 -3.04
C SER A 132 14.41 15.45 -1.95
N ASP A 133 14.44 14.70 -0.86
CA ASP A 133 13.53 14.92 0.27
C ASP A 133 13.78 16.26 0.96
N GLU A 134 15.04 16.70 1.02
CA GLU A 134 15.41 18.03 1.51
C GLU A 134 14.77 19.15 0.66
N SER A 135 14.86 19.06 -0.67
CA SER A 135 14.27 20.06 -1.58
C SER A 135 12.75 20.08 -1.45
N ARG A 136 12.11 18.90 -1.42
CA ARG A 136 10.65 18.79 -1.23
C ARG A 136 10.19 19.45 0.07
N THR A 137 10.90 19.19 1.16
CA THR A 137 10.56 19.73 2.49
C THR A 137 10.78 21.24 2.54
N THR A 138 11.93 21.71 2.07
CA THR A 138 12.28 23.14 2.05
C THR A 138 11.32 23.94 1.18
N VAL A 139 11.01 23.46 -0.03
CA VAL A 139 10.07 24.12 -0.93
C VAL A 139 8.65 24.09 -0.35
N ALA A 140 8.19 22.99 0.22
CA ALA A 140 6.88 22.92 0.87
C ALA A 140 6.76 23.91 2.03
N ALA A 141 7.78 24.00 2.90
CA ALA A 141 7.81 24.96 4.00
C ALA A 141 7.77 26.41 3.51
N ARG A 142 8.47 26.74 2.41
CA ARG A 142 8.40 28.05 1.77
C ARG A 142 6.99 28.36 1.26
N ILE A 143 6.35 27.43 0.57
CA ILE A 143 5.00 27.63 0.01
C ILE A 143 3.96 27.76 1.12
N VAL A 144 4.08 27.00 2.21
CA VAL A 144 3.25 27.15 3.41
C VAL A 144 3.29 28.59 3.92
N LYS A 145 4.49 29.17 4.06
CA LYS A 145 4.65 30.57 4.50
C LYS A 145 4.06 31.57 3.51
N GLN A 146 4.29 31.39 2.21
CA GLN A 146 3.83 32.31 1.15
C GLN A 146 2.31 32.31 0.96
N THR A 147 1.68 31.15 1.16
CA THR A 147 0.23 30.98 0.94
C THR A 147 -0.57 31.06 2.23
N GLU A 148 0.10 31.14 3.37
CA GLU A 148 -0.49 30.94 4.71
C GLU A 148 -1.31 29.64 4.76
N GLY A 149 -0.84 28.65 4.01
CA GLY A 149 -1.50 27.38 3.82
C GLY A 149 -1.19 26.38 4.92
N THR A 150 -2.00 25.32 5.01
CA THR A 150 -1.76 24.23 5.96
C THR A 150 -1.07 23.06 5.28
N MET A 151 0.02 22.58 5.87
CA MET A 151 0.73 21.39 5.39
C MET A 151 -0.09 20.12 5.68
N VAL A 152 -0.39 19.34 4.64
CA VAL A 152 -1.01 18.02 4.75
C VAL A 152 0.00 16.96 4.32
N HIS A 153 0.81 16.50 5.28
CA HIS A 153 1.88 15.53 5.03
C HIS A 153 1.32 14.19 4.51
N PRO A 154 1.93 13.56 3.48
CA PRO A 154 1.38 12.37 2.82
C PRO A 154 1.23 11.11 3.69
N ASN A 155 1.82 11.09 4.88
CA ASN A 155 1.90 9.88 5.71
C ASN A 155 2.16 10.16 7.21
N GLN A 156 2.83 11.26 7.58
CA GLN A 156 3.03 11.65 8.98
C GLN A 156 1.87 12.47 9.58
N CYS A 157 0.89 12.92 8.78
CA CYS A 157 -0.26 13.66 9.30
C CYS A 157 -1.23 12.68 9.99
N PRO A 158 -1.54 12.85 11.30
CA PRO A 158 -2.43 11.93 12.02
C PRO A 158 -3.80 11.75 11.35
N ALA A 159 -4.41 12.83 10.84
CA ALA A 159 -5.67 12.75 10.11
C ALA A 159 -5.54 11.93 8.81
N VAL A 160 -4.41 12.04 8.11
CA VAL A 160 -4.13 11.21 6.92
C VAL A 160 -4.02 9.75 7.34
N MET A 161 -3.22 9.44 8.37
CA MET A 161 -3.02 8.07 8.89
C MET A 161 -4.34 7.43 9.32
N ALA A 162 -5.16 8.15 10.09
CA ALA A 162 -6.47 7.69 10.54
C ALA A 162 -7.40 7.39 9.36
N GLY A 163 -7.43 8.26 8.34
CA GLY A 163 -8.21 8.01 7.13
C GLY A 163 -7.75 6.77 6.38
N GLN A 164 -6.44 6.48 6.34
CA GLN A 164 -5.97 5.25 5.70
C GLN A 164 -6.34 4.00 6.49
N GLY A 165 -6.43 4.10 7.82
CA GLY A 165 -6.88 3.02 8.69
C GLY A 165 -8.30 2.53 8.40
N THR A 166 -9.14 3.36 7.76
CA THR A 166 -10.52 2.98 7.39
C THR A 166 -10.58 1.78 6.45
N ILE A 167 -9.50 1.50 5.70
CA ILE A 167 -9.36 0.29 4.89
C ILE A 167 -9.53 -0.96 5.74
N ALA A 168 -8.95 -0.99 6.95
CA ALA A 168 -9.02 -2.14 7.83
C ALA A 168 -10.42 -2.35 8.41
N LEU A 169 -11.20 -1.29 8.67
CA LEU A 169 -12.60 -1.42 9.07
C LEU A 169 -13.39 -2.17 8.00
N GLU A 170 -13.26 -1.74 6.74
CA GLU A 170 -13.94 -2.38 5.61
C GLU A 170 -13.45 -3.81 5.39
N VAL A 171 -12.13 -4.08 5.49
CA VAL A 171 -11.59 -5.44 5.30
C VAL A 171 -12.10 -6.41 6.38
N LEU A 172 -12.13 -5.99 7.64
CA LEU A 172 -12.60 -6.84 8.75
C LEU A 172 -14.10 -7.14 8.64
N GLU A 173 -14.89 -6.24 8.06
CA GLU A 173 -16.31 -6.47 7.76
C GLU A 173 -16.49 -7.37 6.54
N GLN A 174 -15.77 -7.10 5.44
CA GLN A 174 -15.91 -7.82 4.17
C GLN A 174 -15.32 -9.24 4.20
N VAL A 175 -14.33 -9.50 5.07
CA VAL A 175 -13.71 -10.81 5.26
C VAL A 175 -13.62 -11.12 6.77
N PRO A 176 -14.72 -11.55 7.42
CA PRO A 176 -14.76 -11.74 8.87
C PRO A 176 -13.76 -12.78 9.43
N ALA A 177 -13.31 -13.70 8.58
CA ALA A 177 -12.37 -14.76 8.91
C ALA A 177 -10.94 -14.49 8.36
N VAL A 178 -10.57 -13.23 8.14
CA VAL A 178 -9.23 -12.87 7.67
C VAL A 178 -8.17 -13.20 8.72
N ASP A 179 -7.11 -13.90 8.34
CA ASP A 179 -6.01 -14.25 9.26
C ASP A 179 -4.86 -13.24 9.25
N ALA A 180 -4.67 -12.54 8.12
CA ALA A 180 -3.57 -11.61 7.92
C ALA A 180 -3.89 -10.53 6.88
N LEU A 181 -3.36 -9.33 7.09
CA LEU A 181 -3.32 -8.24 6.11
C LEU A 181 -1.87 -7.99 5.70
N VAL A 182 -1.61 -7.98 4.39
CA VAL A 182 -0.31 -7.61 3.81
C VAL A 182 -0.43 -6.22 3.21
N VAL A 183 0.42 -5.29 3.66
CA VAL A 183 0.30 -3.86 3.37
C VAL A 183 1.61 -3.33 2.80
N PRO A 184 1.63 -2.80 1.56
CA PRO A 184 2.80 -2.12 1.04
C PRO A 184 3.21 -0.95 1.94
N VAL A 185 4.49 -0.87 2.28
CA VAL A 185 5.03 0.19 3.14
C VAL A 185 6.02 1.05 2.36
N GLY A 186 5.87 2.36 2.54
CA GLY A 186 6.90 3.36 2.28
C GLY A 186 6.92 4.22 3.53
N GLY A 187 6.40 5.46 3.47
CA GLY A 187 6.36 6.31 4.65
C GLY A 187 5.38 5.93 5.78
N GLY A 188 4.87 4.70 5.82
CA GLY A 188 4.18 4.13 6.98
C GLY A 188 2.70 4.48 7.20
N GLY A 189 2.20 5.58 6.62
CA GLY A 189 0.87 6.11 7.00
C GLY A 189 -0.31 5.14 6.82
N MET A 190 -0.29 4.31 5.76
CA MET A 190 -1.32 3.28 5.52
C MET A 190 -1.23 2.14 6.54
N ILE A 191 -0.05 1.53 6.66
CA ILE A 191 0.12 0.38 7.56
C ILE A 191 -0.05 0.77 9.03
N SER A 192 0.34 1.98 9.43
CA SER A 192 0.10 2.46 10.80
C SER A 192 -1.39 2.59 11.11
N GLY A 193 -2.18 3.17 10.19
CA GLY A 193 -3.64 3.26 10.36
C GLY A 193 -4.31 1.88 10.40
N ILE A 194 -3.88 0.97 9.52
CA ILE A 194 -4.36 -0.41 9.50
C ILE A 194 -3.98 -1.15 10.80
N ALA A 195 -2.72 -1.06 11.24
CA ALA A 195 -2.23 -1.75 12.43
C ALA A 195 -2.98 -1.32 13.69
N VAL A 196 -3.16 -0.01 13.91
CA VAL A 196 -3.95 0.51 15.04
C VAL A 196 -5.37 -0.03 15.02
N THR A 197 -5.98 -0.12 13.84
CA THR A 197 -7.36 -0.59 13.69
C THR A 197 -7.48 -2.10 13.95
N VAL A 198 -6.63 -2.88 13.29
CA VAL A 198 -6.62 -4.34 13.39
C VAL A 198 -6.29 -4.76 14.81
N LYS A 199 -5.23 -4.22 15.42
CA LYS A 199 -4.82 -4.61 16.77
C LYS A 199 -5.83 -4.21 17.86
N ALA A 200 -6.60 -3.15 17.63
CA ALA A 200 -7.66 -2.76 18.57
C ALA A 200 -8.94 -3.60 18.46
N LEU A 201 -9.25 -4.14 17.27
CA LEU A 201 -10.49 -4.90 17.04
C LEU A 201 -10.30 -6.41 17.09
N ARG A 202 -9.21 -6.89 16.47
CA ARG A 202 -8.92 -8.29 16.15
C ARG A 202 -7.40 -8.55 16.29
N PRO A 203 -6.86 -8.51 17.53
CA PRO A 203 -5.41 -8.52 17.77
C PRO A 203 -4.69 -9.78 17.29
N GLU A 204 -5.40 -10.89 17.15
CA GLU A 204 -4.88 -12.14 16.58
C GLU A 204 -4.60 -12.06 15.07
N VAL A 205 -5.27 -11.17 14.33
CA VAL A 205 -5.01 -10.96 12.91
C VAL A 205 -3.62 -10.35 12.71
N LYS A 206 -2.85 -10.96 11.81
CA LYS A 206 -1.49 -10.51 11.50
C LYS A 206 -1.48 -9.29 10.60
N VAL A 207 -0.57 -8.37 10.86
CA VAL A 207 -0.33 -7.19 10.02
C VAL A 207 1.11 -7.26 9.54
N TYR A 208 1.28 -7.49 8.25
CA TYR A 208 2.57 -7.63 7.60
C TYR A 208 2.84 -6.44 6.69
N ALA A 209 4.07 -5.91 6.77
CA ALA A 209 4.56 -4.94 5.81
C ALA A 209 5.20 -5.66 4.62
N ALA A 210 5.05 -5.10 3.42
CA ALA A 210 5.77 -5.51 2.23
C ALA A 210 6.51 -4.31 1.61
N GLU A 211 7.82 -4.45 1.39
CA GLU A 211 8.70 -3.36 0.99
C GLU A 211 9.69 -3.81 -0.12
N PRO A 212 10.12 -2.96 -1.05
CA PRO A 212 11.19 -3.32 -1.97
C PRO A 212 12.53 -3.49 -1.23
N CYS A 213 13.36 -4.48 -1.60
CA CYS A 213 14.73 -4.61 -1.07
C CYS A 213 15.56 -3.34 -1.32
N ASN A 214 15.28 -2.63 -2.42
CA ASN A 214 15.99 -1.40 -2.78
C ASN A 214 15.55 -0.16 -1.97
N ALA A 215 14.57 -0.30 -1.09
CA ALA A 215 13.99 0.76 -0.27
C ALA A 215 13.60 0.22 1.12
N ASP A 216 14.46 -0.62 1.72
CA ASP A 216 14.15 -1.51 2.84
C ASP A 216 14.21 -0.84 4.23
N ASP A 217 13.96 0.46 4.33
CA ASP A 217 14.15 1.21 5.58
C ASP A 217 13.22 0.78 6.71
N CYS A 218 11.98 0.33 6.39
CA CYS A 218 11.08 -0.22 7.40
C CYS A 218 11.62 -1.54 7.96
N PHE A 219 12.14 -2.41 7.09
CA PHE A 219 12.78 -3.67 7.50
C PHE A 219 14.00 -3.41 8.39
N GLN A 220 14.92 -2.54 7.95
CA GLN A 220 16.13 -2.18 8.70
C GLN A 220 15.79 -1.54 10.05
N SER A 221 14.77 -0.66 10.07
CA SER A 221 14.32 -0.02 11.31
C SER A 221 13.78 -1.05 12.30
N LYS A 222 12.95 -2.01 11.85
CA LYS A 222 12.41 -3.08 12.69
C LYS A 222 13.52 -4.00 13.21
N LEU A 223 14.49 -4.34 12.37
CA LEU A 223 15.63 -5.17 12.75
C LEU A 223 16.50 -4.52 13.84
N LYS A 224 16.77 -3.22 13.70
CA LYS A 224 17.61 -2.46 14.65
C LYS A 224 16.86 -1.98 15.89
N GLY A 225 15.53 -1.94 15.85
CA GLY A 225 14.71 -1.39 16.93
C GLY A 225 14.70 0.14 17.00
N GLU A 226 15.22 0.83 15.98
CA GLU A 226 15.27 2.29 15.89
C GLU A 226 14.96 2.80 14.47
N LEU A 227 14.44 4.02 14.37
CA LEU A 227 14.12 4.63 13.08
C LEU A 227 15.39 4.82 12.25
N THR A 228 15.52 4.05 11.17
CA THR A 228 16.68 4.01 10.29
C THR A 228 16.24 4.31 8.85
N PRO A 229 16.17 5.59 8.44
CA PRO A 229 15.76 5.97 7.08
C PRO A 229 16.75 5.48 6.00
N ASN A 230 16.29 5.39 4.75
CA ASN A 230 17.17 5.15 3.61
C ASN A 230 18.32 6.18 3.57
N PRO A 231 19.58 5.75 3.42
CA PRO A 231 20.73 6.66 3.43
C PRO A 231 20.82 7.52 2.16
N SER A 232 20.19 7.08 1.08
CA SER A 232 20.10 7.80 -0.20
C SER A 232 18.74 7.53 -0.86
N PRO A 233 18.29 8.38 -1.81
CA PRO A 233 17.01 8.18 -2.50
C PRO A 233 16.91 6.80 -3.19
N PRO A 234 15.92 5.97 -2.83
CA PRO A 234 15.79 4.62 -3.39
C PRO A 234 15.57 4.56 -4.90
N VAL A 235 16.21 3.57 -5.54
CA VAL A 235 16.02 3.25 -6.96
C VAL A 235 15.22 1.95 -7.07
N THR A 236 13.92 2.10 -7.28
CA THR A 236 12.95 1.00 -7.42
C THR A 236 11.84 1.37 -8.41
N ILE A 237 11.29 0.36 -9.10
CA ILE A 237 10.07 0.44 -9.91
C ILE A 237 8.83 0.73 -9.05
N ALA A 238 8.86 0.40 -7.77
CA ALA A 238 7.80 0.67 -6.81
C ALA A 238 7.79 2.16 -6.38
N ASP A 239 7.47 3.05 -7.33
CA ASP A 239 7.65 4.49 -7.18
C ASP A 239 6.88 5.10 -6.00
N GLY A 240 5.76 4.48 -5.61
CA GLY A 240 4.85 4.97 -4.57
C GLY A 240 5.36 4.77 -3.13
N VAL A 241 6.43 3.99 -2.96
CA VAL A 241 6.96 3.58 -1.64
C VAL A 241 8.43 3.95 -1.42
N LYS A 242 8.99 4.84 -2.23
CA LYS A 242 10.38 5.33 -2.05
C LYS A 242 10.63 6.18 -0.80
N SER A 243 9.57 6.66 -0.15
CA SER A 243 9.70 7.50 1.04
C SER A 243 9.95 6.64 2.26
N SER A 244 10.95 7.00 3.07
CA SER A 244 11.21 6.34 4.35
C SER A 244 10.06 6.52 5.34
N ILE A 245 9.89 5.58 6.27
CA ILE A 245 9.03 5.72 7.44
C ILE A 245 9.46 6.93 8.28
N GLY A 246 8.51 7.52 9.03
CA GLY A 246 8.77 8.72 9.81
C GLY A 246 8.38 8.61 11.28
N PRO A 247 8.61 9.67 12.07
CA PRO A 247 8.55 9.65 13.53
C PRO A 247 7.15 9.37 14.09
N ASN A 248 6.08 9.69 13.36
CA ASN A 248 4.71 9.43 13.81
C ASN A 248 4.27 8.00 13.49
N THR A 249 4.74 7.47 12.37
CA THR A 249 4.41 6.12 11.90
C THR A 249 5.26 5.04 12.56
N TRP A 250 6.52 5.36 12.89
CA TRP A 250 7.50 4.41 13.41
C TRP A 250 7.09 3.76 14.73
N PRO A 251 6.66 4.49 15.78
CA PRO A 251 6.26 3.84 17.04
C PRO A 251 5.13 2.83 16.86
N ILE A 252 4.17 3.11 15.96
CA ILE A 252 3.09 2.20 15.62
C ILE A 252 3.62 0.97 14.88
N ILE A 253 4.49 1.16 13.89
CA ILE A 253 5.08 0.07 13.11
C ILE A 253 5.93 -0.84 14.00
N ARG A 254 6.77 -0.24 14.86
CA ARG A 254 7.62 -0.95 15.81
C ARG A 254 6.81 -1.88 16.70
N ASP A 255 5.71 -1.37 17.27
CA ASP A 255 4.95 -2.07 18.30
C ASP A 255 3.84 -2.99 17.74
N LEU A 256 3.18 -2.60 16.64
CA LEU A 256 1.93 -3.23 16.18
C LEU A 256 2.03 -4.03 14.87
N VAL A 257 3.08 -3.82 14.07
CA VAL A 257 3.31 -4.60 12.83
C VAL A 257 4.10 -5.86 13.18
N ASP A 258 3.57 -7.03 12.79
CA ASP A 258 4.12 -8.32 13.17
C ASP A 258 5.46 -8.60 12.47
N GLU A 259 5.55 -8.37 11.17
CA GLU A 259 6.74 -8.68 10.36
C GLU A 259 6.82 -7.78 9.13
N VAL A 260 8.04 -7.62 8.59
CA VAL A 260 8.30 -6.89 7.34
C VAL A 260 8.96 -7.86 6.36
N PHE A 261 8.34 -8.01 5.18
CA PHE A 261 8.88 -8.81 4.09
C PHE A 261 9.46 -7.88 3.02
N THR A 262 10.70 -8.14 2.60
CA THR A 262 11.31 -7.45 1.47
C THR A 262 11.15 -8.27 0.19
N VAL A 263 11.02 -7.58 -0.95
CA VAL A 263 10.92 -8.19 -2.28
C VAL A 263 11.83 -7.50 -3.28
N THR A 264 12.46 -8.27 -4.15
CA THR A 264 13.36 -7.79 -5.19
C THR A 264 12.61 -7.10 -6.34
N GLU A 265 13.32 -6.34 -7.17
CA GLU A 265 12.72 -5.68 -8.35
C GLU A 265 12.12 -6.68 -9.35
N ASP A 266 12.75 -7.84 -9.53
CA ASP A 266 12.29 -8.87 -10.47
C ASP A 266 11.05 -9.59 -9.97
N GLU A 267 11.00 -9.82 -8.65
CA GLU A 267 9.79 -10.21 -7.96
C GLU A 267 8.69 -9.18 -8.27
N ILE A 268 8.89 -7.89 -7.98
CA ILE A 268 7.86 -6.84 -8.18
C ILE A 268 7.35 -6.81 -9.63
N LYS A 269 8.22 -6.99 -10.63
CA LYS A 269 7.83 -7.05 -12.06
C LYS A 269 7.00 -8.29 -12.41
N GLY A 270 7.03 -9.32 -11.57
CA GLY A 270 6.41 -10.62 -11.83
C GLY A 270 7.28 -11.52 -12.72
N HIS A 271 8.59 -11.28 -12.78
CA HIS A 271 9.50 -12.12 -13.55
C HIS A 271 9.85 -13.36 -12.72
N GLN A 272 9.20 -14.48 -13.02
CA GLN A 272 9.72 -15.77 -12.62
C GLN A 272 10.81 -16.14 -13.62
N GLY A 273 12.01 -16.45 -13.15
CA GLY A 273 13.11 -16.95 -14.00
C GLY A 273 12.67 -18.15 -14.87
N PRO A 274 13.49 -18.58 -15.84
CA PRO A 274 13.11 -19.60 -16.81
C PRO A 274 12.50 -20.82 -16.10
N ARG A 275 11.24 -21.13 -16.43
CA ARG A 275 10.56 -22.34 -15.97
C ARG A 275 11.26 -23.53 -16.60
N ASN A 276 12.22 -24.12 -15.89
CA ASN A 276 12.73 -25.43 -16.26
C ASN A 276 11.54 -26.41 -16.31
N GLY A 277 11.47 -27.20 -17.38
CA GLY A 277 10.28 -27.94 -17.82
C GLY A 277 9.67 -28.91 -16.79
N PRO A 278 8.58 -29.60 -17.18
CA PRO A 278 7.80 -30.44 -16.27
C PRO A 278 8.66 -31.60 -15.75
N GLY A 279 9.10 -31.51 -14.50
CA GLY A 279 9.92 -32.54 -13.86
C GLY A 279 10.91 -32.05 -12.79
N ALA A 280 11.18 -30.74 -12.70
CA ALA A 280 12.03 -30.22 -11.64
C ALA A 280 11.24 -30.10 -10.32
N GLN A 281 11.43 -31.06 -9.42
CA GLN A 281 11.05 -30.91 -8.02
C GLN A 281 11.90 -29.78 -7.42
N HIS A 282 11.27 -28.66 -7.06
CA HIS A 282 11.94 -27.64 -6.26
C HIS A 282 12.20 -28.21 -4.86
N PRO A 283 13.43 -28.14 -4.32
CA PRO A 283 13.62 -28.41 -2.91
C PRO A 283 12.86 -27.36 -2.09
N PRO A 284 12.34 -27.71 -0.90
CA PRO A 284 11.74 -26.73 -0.02
C PRO A 284 12.80 -25.68 0.33
N LEU A 285 12.50 -24.39 0.08
CA LEU A 285 13.27 -23.27 0.59
C LEU A 285 13.20 -23.30 2.13
N ALA A 286 14.10 -24.07 2.74
CA ALA A 286 14.58 -23.88 4.09
C ALA A 286 15.87 -23.06 3.97
N ALA A 287 15.99 -22.03 4.80
CA ALA A 287 16.99 -20.97 4.75
C ALA A 287 16.83 -20.03 3.53
N ALA A 288 16.33 -18.82 3.81
CA ALA A 288 16.70 -17.68 2.99
C ALA A 288 18.21 -17.51 3.14
N ASP A 289 18.96 -17.74 2.06
CA ASP A 289 20.36 -17.38 2.02
C ASP A 289 20.45 -15.85 2.19
N LEU A 290 20.97 -15.46 3.35
CA LEU A 290 21.41 -14.12 3.68
C LEU A 290 22.54 -13.72 2.74
N GLN A 291 22.23 -13.20 1.55
CA GLN A 291 23.21 -12.54 0.70
C GLN A 291 22.62 -11.28 0.05
N CYS A 292 22.34 -10.27 0.88
CA CYS A 292 22.59 -8.88 0.48
C CYS A 292 23.98 -8.48 1.00
N ALA A 293 25.03 -9.06 0.41
CA ALA A 293 26.40 -8.60 0.57
C ALA A 293 26.81 -7.86 -0.71
N GLY A 294 27.22 -6.60 -0.56
CA GLY A 294 27.50 -5.70 -1.67
C GLY A 294 28.67 -6.14 -2.54
N SER A 295 28.66 -5.67 -3.79
CA SER A 295 29.87 -5.26 -4.51
C SER A 295 29.51 -4.50 -5.79
N THR A 296 30.51 -3.74 -6.20
CA THR A 296 30.62 -2.60 -7.09
C THR A 296 30.53 -2.87 -8.59
N GLU A 297 30.28 -1.77 -9.32
CA GLU A 297 30.54 -1.50 -10.75
C GLU A 297 29.60 -2.10 -11.82
N ALA A 298 28.94 -1.21 -12.57
CA ALA A 298 28.44 -1.47 -13.92
C ALA A 298 28.66 -0.25 -14.83
N ARG A 299 29.38 -0.46 -15.95
CA ARG A 299 29.51 0.44 -17.10
C ARG A 299 28.30 0.30 -18.06
N PRO A 300 28.02 1.28 -18.94
CA PRO A 300 26.73 1.39 -19.61
C PRO A 300 26.64 0.63 -20.93
N GLY A 301 25.46 0.06 -21.21
CA GLY A 301 25.07 -0.55 -22.48
C GLY A 301 23.59 -0.31 -22.77
N SER A 302 23.28 -0.04 -24.03
CA SER A 302 22.10 0.66 -24.56
C SER A 302 20.83 -0.16 -24.80
N ALA A 303 19.70 0.55 -24.67
CA ALA A 303 18.44 0.50 -25.44
C ALA A 303 17.60 -0.80 -25.53
N GLY A 304 16.31 -0.65 -25.21
CA GLY A 304 15.26 -1.62 -25.54
C GLY A 304 13.89 -1.23 -24.96
N ASN A 305 13.01 -0.75 -25.83
CA ASN A 305 11.66 -0.26 -25.57
C ASN A 305 10.67 -1.44 -25.39
N HIS A 306 9.84 -1.50 -24.33
CA HIS A 306 8.59 -2.28 -24.36
C HIS A 306 7.53 -1.80 -23.35
N ASN A 307 6.33 -1.56 -23.90
CA ASN A 307 5.05 -1.40 -23.22
C ASN A 307 4.60 -2.71 -22.55
N GLY A 308 3.92 -2.62 -21.40
CA GLY A 308 3.12 -3.75 -20.90
C GLY A 308 2.64 -3.59 -19.47
N ARG A 309 1.33 -3.51 -19.28
CA ARG A 309 0.63 -3.54 -17.99
C ARG A 309 0.79 -4.92 -17.33
N SER A 310 1.00 -4.98 -16.02
CA SER A 310 0.67 -6.18 -15.23
C SER A 310 0.59 -5.91 -13.72
N SER A 311 -0.41 -6.54 -13.12
CA SER A 311 -0.89 -6.42 -11.74
C SER A 311 -0.07 -7.26 -10.74
N PRO A 312 0.08 -6.85 -9.47
CA PRO A 312 0.95 -7.53 -8.51
C PRO A 312 0.20 -8.54 -7.63
N LEU A 313 0.85 -9.66 -7.25
CA LEU A 313 0.26 -10.60 -6.31
C LEU A 313 1.26 -11.56 -5.65
N TRP A 314 1.15 -11.75 -4.32
CA TRP A 314 2.11 -12.42 -3.42
C TRP A 314 1.46 -13.27 -2.32
N ILE A 315 2.31 -14.09 -1.65
CA ILE A 315 2.02 -15.35 -0.94
C ILE A 315 2.64 -15.39 0.48
N SER A 316 1.87 -15.93 1.45
CA SER A 316 2.22 -16.51 2.77
C SER A 316 2.18 -18.06 2.82
N ARG A 317 2.75 -18.81 3.80
CA ARG A 317 2.65 -20.31 3.93
C ARG A 317 2.00 -20.83 5.24
N ALA A 318 1.13 -21.86 5.23
CA ALA A 318 0.53 -22.49 6.44
C ALA A 318 1.18 -23.87 6.78
N PRO A 319 1.10 -24.37 8.03
CA PRO A 319 1.79 -25.59 8.47
C PRO A 319 0.90 -26.85 8.44
N GLY A 320 1.55 -28.00 8.22
CA GLY A 320 1.17 -29.32 8.75
C GLY A 320 0.05 -30.08 8.04
N TYR A 321 0.41 -31.08 7.23
CA TYR A 321 -0.47 -32.21 6.91
C TYR A 321 0.27 -33.52 7.19
N GLN A 322 -0.19 -34.27 8.19
CA GLN A 322 0.16 -35.67 8.42
C GLN A 322 -0.70 -36.57 7.51
N GLY A 323 -0.16 -37.75 7.21
CA GLY A 323 -0.40 -38.46 5.95
C GLY A 323 -1.74 -39.16 5.80
N VAL A 324 -1.98 -39.65 4.58
CA VAL A 324 -2.78 -40.86 4.33
C VAL A 324 -2.16 -41.61 3.14
N SER A 325 -2.03 -42.91 3.35
CA SER A 325 -1.58 -43.96 2.43
C SER A 325 -2.45 -44.11 1.18
N SER A 326 -1.81 -44.30 0.03
CA SER A 326 -2.42 -44.68 -1.25
C SER A 326 -2.98 -46.11 -1.23
N PRO A 327 -4.08 -46.40 -1.96
CA PRO A 327 -4.29 -47.72 -2.56
C PRO A 327 -4.09 -47.68 -4.09
N PRO A 328 -3.81 -48.83 -4.73
CA PRO A 328 -3.30 -48.89 -6.10
C PRO A 328 -4.41 -48.89 -7.17
N TYR A 329 -4.01 -48.42 -8.35
CA TYR A 329 -4.71 -48.53 -9.63
C TYR A 329 -4.82 -49.99 -10.13
N SER A 330 -6.01 -50.40 -10.58
CA SER A 330 -6.22 -51.40 -11.65
C SER A 330 -7.63 -51.15 -12.24
N ALA A 331 -7.76 -50.67 -13.47
CA ALA A 331 -7.80 -51.39 -14.76
C ALA A 331 -9.20 -51.90 -15.19
N LEU A 332 -9.75 -51.22 -16.22
CA LEU A 332 -10.42 -51.77 -17.41
C LEU A 332 -11.59 -52.77 -17.25
N THR A 333 -12.81 -52.40 -17.70
CA THR A 333 -13.38 -52.75 -19.04
C THR A 333 -14.90 -52.52 -19.17
N SER A 334 -15.27 -51.95 -20.33
CA SER A 334 -16.46 -52.17 -21.19
C SER A 334 -17.89 -52.38 -20.64
N ALA A 335 -18.83 -51.58 -21.18
CA ALA A 335 -19.89 -52.01 -22.14
C ALA A 335 -21.30 -51.43 -21.87
N ARG A 336 -21.70 -50.53 -22.80
CA ARG A 336 -22.98 -50.38 -23.53
C ARG A 336 -24.37 -50.45 -22.85
N SER A 337 -25.23 -49.62 -23.46
CA SER A 337 -26.71 -49.55 -23.48
C SER A 337 -27.29 -48.66 -22.37
N GLY A 338 -28.11 -47.64 -22.63
CA GLY A 338 -28.94 -47.32 -23.78
C GLY A 338 -30.39 -47.32 -23.31
N LYS A 339 -30.95 -46.14 -23.00
CA LYS A 339 -32.39 -45.88 -23.09
C LYS A 339 -32.70 -44.38 -22.99
N LYS A 340 -33.41 -43.92 -24.01
CA LYS A 340 -34.13 -42.65 -24.14
C LYS A 340 -35.35 -42.64 -23.22
N THR A 341 -35.73 -41.46 -22.72
CA THR A 341 -37.08 -40.80 -22.82
C THR A 341 -37.10 -39.61 -21.83
N CYS A 342 -37.20 -38.36 -22.27
CA CYS A 342 -38.41 -37.62 -22.68
C CYS A 342 -39.18 -37.00 -21.49
N CYS A 343 -39.05 -35.66 -21.36
CA CYS A 343 -40.11 -34.65 -21.16
C CYS A 343 -41.17 -34.84 -20.04
N GLN A 344 -41.27 -33.87 -19.11
CA GLN A 344 -42.30 -32.81 -19.12
C GLN A 344 -42.39 -32.03 -17.80
N ARG A 345 -42.56 -30.70 -17.97
CA ARG A 345 -43.17 -29.65 -17.11
C ARG A 345 -42.43 -29.19 -15.86
#